data_AF-A0AA37MC12-F1
#
_entry.id   AF-A0AA37MC12-F1
#
_cell.length_a   1.000
_cell.length_b   1.000
_cell.length_c   1.000
_cell.angle_alpha   90.00
_cell.angle_beta   90.00
_cell.angle_gamma   90.00
#
_symmetry.space_group_name_H-M   'P 1'
#
loop_
_entity.id
_entity.type
_entity.pdbx_description
1 polymer ?
#
loop_
_entity_poly.entity_id
_entity_poly.type
_entity_poly.pdbx_seq_one_letter_code
_entity_poly.pdbx_strand_id
1 'polypeptide(L)' 'MSTTDVRARLRDDCVRRGGQRAWARVHDVADTYVSGVIAGRQEPGPKILRALGLQKGEPTFIEIWEPSYAEE' A
#
# COMPACT_ATOMS: atom_id res chain seq x y z
N MET A 1 -5.94 7.50 0.41
CA MET A 1 -5.40 6.31 1.11
C MET A 1 -3.90 6.38 1.11
N SER A 2 -3.26 6.19 2.25
CA SER A 2 -1.80 6.15 2.37
C SER A 2 -1.24 4.76 2.08
N THR A 3 0.07 4.64 1.87
CA THR A 3 0.76 3.35 1.73
C THR A 3 0.62 2.46 2.97
N THR A 4 0.51 3.06 4.16
CA THR A 4 0.23 2.34 5.41
C THR A 4 -1.16 1.69 5.41
N ASP A 5 -2.18 2.39 4.89
CA ASP A 5 -3.53 1.83 4.76
C ASP A 5 -3.56 0.63 3.81
N VAL A 6 -2.80 0.70 2.71
CA VAL A 6 -2.67 -0.42 1.75
C VAL A 6 -2.04 -1.64 2.41
N ARG A 7 -1.01 -1.45 3.24
CA ARG A 7 -0.36 -2.54 3.98
C ARG A 7 -1.29 -3.19 5.01
N ALA A 8 -2.05 -2.38 5.73
CA ALA A 8 -3.04 -2.88 6.69
C ALA A 8 -4.11 -3.74 5.98
N ARG A 9 -4.62 -3.26 4.84
CA ARG A 9 -5.60 -3.98 4.03
C ARG A 9 -5.03 -5.27 3.42
N LEU A 10 -3.79 -5.24 2.96
CA LEU A 10 -3.09 -6.44 2.49
C LEU A 10 -2.97 -7.48 3.61
N ARG A 11 -2.60 -7.05 4.81
CA ARG A 11 -2.49 -7.94 5.98
C ARG A 11 -3.84 -8.57 6.33
N ASP A 12 -4.91 -7.77 6.36
CA ASP A 12 -6.27 -8.26 6.63
C ASP A 12 -6.74 -9.27 5.57
N ASP A 13 -6.52 -8.98 4.28
CA ASP A 13 -6.88 -9.90 3.20
C ASP A 13 -6.05 -11.21 3.26
N CYS A 14 -4.77 -11.12 3.64
CA CYS A 14 -3.95 -12.29 3.90
C CYS A 14 -4.54 -13.14 5.03
N VAL A 15 -4.95 -12.54 6.15
CA VAL A 15 -5.55 -13.28 7.28
C VAL A 15 -6.85 -13.97 6.86
N ARG A 16 -7.73 -13.26 6.13
CA ARG A 16 -9.00 -13.84 5.62
C ARG A 16 -8.79 -15.04 4.72
N ARG A 17 -7.69 -15.10 3.96
CA ARG A 17 -7.37 -16.20 3.03
C ARG A 17 -6.55 -17.33 3.66
N GLY A 18 -6.25 -17.27 4.96
CA GLY A 18 -5.44 -18.30 5.63
C GLY A 18 -3.93 -18.04 5.58
N GLY A 19 -3.52 -16.79 5.33
CA GLY A 19 -2.15 -16.31 5.47
C GLY A 19 -1.57 -15.71 4.18
N GLN A 20 -0.37 -15.13 4.32
CA GLN A 20 0.35 -14.45 3.24
C GLN A 20 0.65 -15.38 2.07
N ARG A 21 1.07 -16.63 2.34
CA ARG A 21 1.38 -17.64 1.31
C ARG A 21 0.15 -18.06 0.51
N ALA A 22 -0.99 -18.23 1.18
CA ALA A 22 -2.25 -18.58 0.52
C ALA A 22 -2.72 -17.44 -0.39
N TRP A 23 -2.65 -16.20 0.12
CA TRP A 23 -2.95 -15.01 -0.66
C TRP A 23 -2.01 -14.87 -1.88
N ALA A 24 -0.71 -15.01 -1.67
CA ALA A 24 0.34 -14.95 -2.70
C ALA A 24 0.07 -15.96 -3.83
N ARG A 25 -0.27 -17.20 -3.47
CA ARG A 25 -0.58 -18.27 -4.44
C ARG A 25 -1.83 -17.99 -5.26
N VAL A 26 -2.88 -17.42 -4.66
CA VAL A 26 -4.13 -17.10 -5.39
C VAL A 26 -3.94 -15.96 -6.39
N HIS A 27 -3.05 -15.02 -6.09
CA HIS A 27 -2.82 -13.82 -6.91
C HIS A 27 -1.56 -13.89 -7.78
N ASP A 28 -0.88 -15.04 -7.82
CA ASP A 28 0.39 -15.25 -8.55
C ASP A 28 1.44 -14.17 -8.22
N VAL A 29 1.61 -13.95 -6.91
CA VAL A 29 2.58 -13.02 -6.34
C VAL A 29 3.59 -13.83 -5.53
N ALA A 30 4.87 -13.45 -5.56
CA ALA A 30 5.88 -14.07 -4.70
C ALA A 30 5.58 -13.81 -3.22
N ASP A 31 5.66 -14.84 -2.38
CA ASP A 31 5.42 -14.74 -0.94
C ASP A 31 6.42 -13.79 -0.25
N THR A 32 7.67 -13.79 -0.73
CA THR A 32 8.72 -12.85 -0.30
C THR A 32 8.38 -11.40 -0.61
N TYR A 33 7.74 -11.15 -1.75
CA TYR A 33 7.27 -9.82 -2.15
C TYR A 33 6.13 -9.34 -1.23
N VAL A 34 5.14 -10.20 -0.96
CA VAL A 34 4.04 -9.90 -0.03
C VAL A 34 4.58 -9.59 1.37
N SER A 35 5.51 -10.42 1.86
CA SER A 35 6.16 -10.22 3.15
C SER A 35 6.94 -8.90 3.21
N GLY A 36 7.70 -8.58 2.15
CA GLY A 36 8.47 -7.33 2.04
C GLY A 36 7.59 -6.09 2.05
N VAL A 37 6.43 -6.14 1.40
CA VAL A 37 5.45 -5.04 1.39
C VAL A 37 4.78 -4.88 2.74
N ILE A 38 4.39 -5.97 3.40
CA ILE A 38 3.79 -5.93 4.76
C ILE A 38 4.80 -5.40 5.78
N ALA A 39 6.06 -5.84 5.71
CA ALA A 39 7.15 -5.36 6.56
C ALA A 39 7.60 -3.92 6.23
N GLY A 40 7.09 -3.36 5.13
CA GLY A 40 7.39 -2.02 4.67
C GLY A 40 8.78 -1.83 4.07
N ARG A 41 9.50 -2.91 3.79
CA ARG A 41 10.77 -2.91 3.07
C ARG A 41 10.59 -2.62 1.58
N GLN A 42 9.39 -2.85 1.05
CA GLN A 42 9.04 -2.61 -0.34
C GLN A 42 7.72 -1.83 -0.45
N GLU A 43 7.59 -1.07 -1.53
CA GLU A 43 6.33 -0.43 -1.87
C GLU A 43 5.36 -1.41 -2.56
N PRO A 44 4.05 -1.29 -2.29
CA PRO A 44 3.04 -2.09 -2.96
C PRO A 44 2.98 -1.74 -4.45
N GLY A 45 3.45 -2.67 -5.28
CA GLY A 45 3.47 -2.54 -6.72
C GLY A 45 2.12 -2.87 -7.36
N PRO A 46 2.02 -2.71 -8.69
CA PRO A 46 0.75 -2.81 -9.43
C PRO A 46 0.08 -4.19 -9.30
N LYS A 47 0.83 -5.28 -9.13
CA LYS A 47 0.25 -6.62 -8.88
C LYS A 47 -0.53 -6.67 -7.56
N ILE A 48 0.06 -6.19 -6.46
CA ILE A 48 -0.59 -6.16 -5.15
C ILE A 48 -1.77 -5.21 -5.15
N LEU A 49 -1.61 -4.04 -5.76
CA LEU A 49 -2.71 -3.07 -5.87
C LEU A 49 -3.89 -3.68 -6.64
N ARG A 50 -3.66 -4.28 -7.81
CA ARG A 50 -4.72 -4.97 -8.58
C ARG A 50 -5.39 -6.09 -7.77
N ALA A 51 -4.62 -6.91 -7.07
CA ALA A 51 -5.14 -7.98 -6.23
C ALA A 51 -6.04 -7.46 -5.08
N LEU A 52 -5.80 -6.24 -4.61
CA LEU A 52 -6.62 -5.54 -3.61
C LEU A 52 -7.77 -4.71 -4.23
N GLY A 53 -7.91 -4.71 -5.55
CA GLY A 53 -8.86 -3.84 -6.27
C GLY A 53 -8.50 -2.36 -6.19
N LEU A 54 -7.22 -2.06 -5.96
CA LEU A 54 -6.68 -0.71 -5.84
C LEU A 54 -5.86 -0.37 -7.08
N GLN A 55 -5.79 0.92 -7.41
CA GLN A 55 -4.90 1.47 -8.41
C GLN A 55 -4.09 2.59 -7.76
N LYS A 56 -2.80 2.71 -8.11
CA LYS A 56 -1.98 3.84 -7.69
C LYS A 56 -2.53 5.08 -8.41
N GLY A 57 -3.31 5.89 -7.71
CA GLY A 57 -3.61 7.25 -8.14
C GLY A 57 -2.37 8.12 -7.89
N GLU A 58 -2.10 9.06 -8.78
CA GLU A 58 -1.12 10.11 -8.49
C GLU A 58 -1.51 10.79 -7.19
N PRO A 59 -0.58 10.93 -6.22
CA PRO A 59 -0.86 11.75 -5.06
C PRO A 59 -0.99 13.20 -5.55
N THR A 60 -2.23 13.67 -5.71
CA THR A 60 -2.49 15.10 -5.89
C THR A 60 -2.24 15.75 -4.54
N PHE A 61 -1.02 16.24 -4.34
CA PHE A 61 -0.68 17.05 -3.19
C PHE A 61 -1.20 18.46 -3.45
N ILE A 62 -2.24 18.85 -2.71
CA ILE A 62 -2.67 20.24 -2.65
C ILE A 62 -1.90 20.94 -1.53
N GLU A 63 -1.21 22.01 -1.92
CA GLU A 63 -0.44 22.87 -1.03
C GLU A 63 -1.41 23.62 -0.10
N ILE A 64 -1.24 23.40 1.19
CA ILE A 64 -1.91 24.17 2.24
C ILE A 64 -0.93 25.22 2.76
N TRP A 65 -0.85 26.30 1.98
CA TRP A 65 -0.54 27.69 2.36
C TRP A 65 0.76 28.02 3.14
N GLU A 66 1.47 29.01 2.59
CA GLU A 66 2.52 29.81 3.23
C GLU A 66 2.02 30.60 4.45
N PRO A 67 2.58 30.42 5.66
CA PRO A 67 2.59 31.51 6.62
C PRO A 67 3.56 32.58 6.10
N SER A 68 2.97 33.52 5.35
CA SER A 68 3.44 34.90 5.25
C SER A 68 3.73 35.42 6.66
N TYR A 69 4.99 35.35 7.07
CA TYR A 69 5.53 36.35 7.99
C TYR A 69 6.07 37.49 7.13
N ALA A 70 5.14 38.31 6.66
CA ALA A 70 5.39 39.73 6.58
C ALA A 70 5.33 40.31 8.00
N GLU A 71 5.99 41.45 8.18
CA GLU A 71 6.13 42.29 9.37
C GLU A 71 7.33 41.96 10.27
N GLU A 72 8.28 42.85 10.55
CA GLU A 72 8.79 44.11 9.99
C GLU A 72 10.16 44.30 10.68
#